data_AF-A0A3N5ZEY5-F1
#
_entry.id   AF-A0A3N5ZEY5-F1
#
_cell.length_a   1.000
_cell.length_b   1.000
_cell.length_c   1.000
_cell.angle_alpha   90.00
_cell.angle_beta   90.00
_cell.angle_gamma   90.00
#
_symmetry.space_group_name_H-M   'P 1'
#
loop_
_entity.id
_entity.type
_entity.pdbx_description
1 polymer ?
#
loop_
_entity_poly.entity_id
_entity_poly.type
_entity_poly.pdbx_seq_one_letter_code
_entity_poly.pdbx_strand_id
1 'polypeptide(L)'
;MEIDTTRWSGDGDFTIQLVERLKAFEEIASLRVEDAPASGAGAGFNFLANEIFVVFAAETRRVRRWRLLPFTRPELEPRLTLSGLGARLAAIDGIGEADYADEGMLQYLRTERVVQPFQTRGYKLVELVRIYAVQSSLGH
;
A
#
# COMPACT_ATOMS: atom_id res chain seq x y z
N MET A 1 -15.02 2.91 1.66
CA MET A 1 -13.63 3.27 1.38
C MET A 1 -13.58 4.07 0.09
N GLU A 2 -12.88 5.20 0.09
CA GLU A 2 -12.65 6.03 -1.11
C GLU A 2 -11.38 5.58 -1.84
N ILE A 3 -11.35 5.62 -3.17
CA ILE A 3 -10.20 5.18 -3.96
C ILE A 3 -9.92 6.19 -5.07
N ASP A 4 -8.71 6.73 -5.08
CA ASP A 4 -8.19 7.59 -6.15
C ASP A 4 -7.14 6.82 -6.96
N THR A 5 -7.44 6.57 -8.24
CA THR A 5 -6.53 5.94 -9.20
C THR A 5 -6.22 6.85 -10.39
N THR A 6 -6.49 8.15 -10.26
CA THR A 6 -6.39 9.09 -11.40
C THR A 6 -4.96 9.28 -11.93
N ARG A 7 -3.95 8.92 -11.12
CA ARG A 7 -2.52 9.01 -11.45
C ARG A 7 -1.84 7.65 -11.62
N TRP A 8 -2.61 6.58 -11.72
CA TRP A 8 -2.11 5.24 -11.97
C TRP A 8 -2.47 4.82 -13.40
N SER A 9 -1.51 4.26 -14.14
CA SER A 9 -1.74 3.78 -15.50
C SER A 9 -2.70 2.61 -15.57
N GLY A 10 -2.89 1.90 -14.44
CA GLY A 10 -3.59 0.63 -14.38
C GLY A 10 -2.69 -0.58 -14.65
N ASP A 11 -1.37 -0.38 -14.79
CA ASP A 11 -0.41 -1.45 -15.05
C ASP A 11 0.11 -2.08 -13.75
N GLY A 12 0.44 -3.37 -13.85
CA GLY A 12 1.04 -4.16 -12.77
C GLY A 12 0.05 -5.18 -12.19
N ASP A 13 0.24 -6.45 -12.53
CA ASP A 13 -0.63 -7.54 -12.08
C ASP A 13 -0.59 -7.69 -10.55
N PHE A 14 0.57 -7.47 -9.93
CA PHE A 14 0.69 -7.53 -8.48
C PHE A 14 0.02 -6.31 -7.82
N THR A 15 0.17 -5.12 -8.38
CA THR A 15 -0.48 -3.88 -7.91
C THR A 15 -2.00 -4.01 -7.96
N ILE A 16 -2.55 -4.54 -9.05
CA ILE A 16 -3.99 -4.83 -9.19
C ILE A 16 -4.44 -5.77 -8.07
N GLN A 17 -3.76 -6.91 -7.89
CA GLN A 17 -4.10 -7.86 -6.85
C GLN A 17 -4.05 -7.23 -5.45
N LEU A 18 -3.00 -6.46 -5.17
CA LEU A 18 -2.80 -5.80 -3.88
C LEU A 18 -3.91 -4.78 -3.59
N VAL A 19 -4.28 -3.95 -4.57
CA VAL A 19 -5.40 -3.00 -4.46
C VAL A 19 -6.71 -3.73 -4.18
N GLU A 20 -6.98 -4.84 -4.87
CA GLU A 20 -8.17 -5.67 -4.60
C GLU A 20 -8.19 -6.24 -3.19
N ARG A 21 -7.04 -6.68 -2.66
CA ARG A 21 -6.96 -7.15 -1.26
C ARG A 21 -7.15 -6.02 -0.26
N LEU A 22 -6.53 -4.85 -0.50
CA LEU A 22 -6.65 -3.69 0.37
C LEU A 22 -8.09 -3.18 0.47
N LYS A 23 -8.88 -3.30 -0.61
CA LYS A 23 -10.32 -2.98 -0.60
C LYS A 23 -11.14 -3.74 0.44
N ALA A 24 -10.68 -4.92 0.85
CA ALA A 24 -11.38 -5.75 1.83
C ALA A 24 -11.08 -5.37 3.29
N PHE A 25 -10.18 -4.42 3.56
CA PHE A 25 -9.83 -4.00 4.91
C PHE A 25 -10.74 -2.87 5.37
N GLU A 26 -11.63 -3.15 6.32
CA GLU A 26 -12.54 -2.14 6.91
C GLU A 26 -11.80 -1.05 7.69
N GLU A 27 -10.56 -1.32 8.11
CA GLU A 27 -9.70 -0.37 8.80
C GLU A 27 -9.04 0.65 7.86
N ILE A 28 -9.21 0.51 6.53
CA ILE A 28 -8.74 1.48 5.54
C ILE A 28 -9.89 2.40 5.16
N ALA A 29 -9.72 3.70 5.42
CA ALA A 29 -10.69 4.72 5.07
C ALA A 29 -10.59 5.14 3.59
N SER A 30 -9.37 5.32 3.10
CA SER A 30 -9.12 5.63 1.69
C SER A 30 -7.80 5.06 1.17
N LEU A 31 -7.75 4.92 -0.16
CA LEU A 31 -6.59 4.49 -0.94
C LEU A 31 -6.32 5.49 -2.05
N ARG A 32 -5.04 5.77 -2.33
CA ARG A 32 -4.61 6.43 -3.55
C ARG A 32 -3.50 5.63 -4.20
N VAL A 33 -3.59 5.40 -5.50
CA VAL A 33 -2.60 4.66 -6.28
C VAL A 33 -2.02 5.59 -7.33
N GLU A 34 -0.69 5.62 -7.44
CA GLU A 34 0.04 6.45 -8.39
C GLU A 34 1.17 5.65 -9.06
N ASP A 35 1.44 5.94 -10.34
CA ASP A 35 2.67 5.49 -10.99
C ASP A 35 3.86 6.25 -10.39
N ALA A 36 4.90 5.51 -9.98
CA ALA A 36 6.12 6.12 -9.50
C ALA A 36 6.97 6.64 -10.69
N PRO A 37 7.69 7.77 -10.52
CA PRO A 37 8.55 8.32 -11.59
C PRO A 37 9.67 7.38 -12.06
N ALA A 38 9.99 6.35 -11.27
CA ALA A 38 11.04 5.38 -11.56
C ALA A 38 10.64 4.34 -12.63
N SER A 39 9.38 4.27 -13.03
CA SER A 39 8.90 3.37 -14.08
C SER A 39 9.64 3.61 -15.40
N GLY A 40 10.10 2.53 -16.05
CA GLY A 40 10.89 2.65 -17.27
C GLY A 40 11.18 1.31 -17.94
N ALA A 41 11.38 1.35 -19.26
CA ALA A 41 11.78 0.19 -20.04
C ALA A 41 13.29 0.23 -20.33
N GLY A 42 13.98 -0.89 -20.10
CA GLY A 42 15.40 -1.07 -20.37
C GLY A 42 15.66 -2.18 -21.39
N ALA A 43 16.94 -2.38 -21.74
CA ALA A 43 17.32 -3.48 -22.62
C ALA A 43 17.07 -4.84 -21.92
N GLY A 44 15.97 -5.50 -22.26
CA GLY A 44 15.62 -6.85 -21.78
C GLY A 44 14.79 -6.89 -20.49
N PHE A 45 14.37 -5.74 -19.95
CA PHE A 45 13.44 -5.69 -18.82
C PHE A 45 12.48 -4.50 -18.91
N ASN A 46 11.30 -4.67 -18.34
CA ASN A 46 10.34 -3.61 -18.06
C ASN A 46 10.27 -3.45 -16.54
N PHE A 47 10.43 -2.22 -16.06
CA PHE A 47 10.33 -1.90 -14.65
C PHE A 47 9.08 -1.05 -14.42
N LEU A 48 8.12 -1.62 -13.69
CA LEU A 48 6.92 -0.94 -13.21
C LEU A 48 7.13 -0.60 -11.74
N ALA A 49 6.95 0.66 -11.39
CA ALA A 49 6.98 1.09 -10.00
C ALA A 49 5.69 1.83 -9.68
N ASN A 50 5.00 1.37 -8.64
CA ASN A 50 3.73 1.93 -8.18
C ASN A 50 3.83 2.31 -6.70
N GLU A 51 3.15 3.39 -6.32
CA GLU A 51 3.02 3.84 -4.94
C GLU A 51 1.55 3.79 -4.52
N ILE A 52 1.28 3.18 -3.37
CA ILE A 52 -0.04 3.09 -2.76
C ILE A 52 -0.01 3.88 -1.45
N PHE A 53 -0.86 4.89 -1.34
CA PHE A 53 -1.06 5.66 -0.12
C PHE A 53 -2.33 5.19 0.56
N VAL A 54 -2.23 4.78 1.82
CA VAL A 54 -3.36 4.31 2.62
C VAL A 54 -3.64 5.30 3.75
N VAL A 55 -4.90 5.63 3.95
CA VAL A 55 -5.36 6.33 5.15
C VAL A 55 -6.15 5.34 5.99
N PHE A 56 -5.67 5.06 7.19
CA PHE A 56 -6.39 4.21 8.13
C PHE A 56 -7.58 4.96 8.74
N ALA A 57 -8.71 4.28 8.89
CA ALA A 57 -9.82 4.75 9.70
C ALA A 57 -9.32 5.02 11.12
N ALA A 58 -9.80 6.09 11.74
CA ALA A 58 -9.42 6.46 13.10
C ALA A 58 -10.62 6.33 14.03
N GLU A 59 -10.36 5.89 15.26
CA GLU A 59 -11.35 5.92 16.34
C GLU A 59 -10.97 7.01 17.35
N THR A 60 -11.98 7.70 17.88
CA THR A 60 -11.77 8.68 18.95
C THR A 60 -11.67 7.96 20.28
N ARG A 61 -10.45 7.91 20.82
CA ARG A 61 -10.19 7.38 22.16
C ARG A 61 -10.10 8.52 23.16
N ARG A 62 -10.78 8.39 24.31
CA ARG A 62 -10.65 9.35 25.41
C ARG A 62 -9.50 8.95 26.30
N VAL A 63 -8.38 9.66 26.19
CA VAL A 63 -7.20 9.43 27.05
C VAL A 63 -7.19 10.40 28.22
N ARG A 64 -6.83 9.88 29.41
CA ARG A 64 -6.60 10.71 30.61
C ARG A 64 -5.16 11.20 30.59
N ARG A 65 -4.98 12.53 30.65
CA ARG A 65 -3.66 13.19 30.63
C ARG A 65 -2.79 12.84 31.84
N TRP A 66 -3.40 12.41 32.94
CA TRP A 66 -2.76 11.98 34.18
C TRP A 66 -3.76 11.12 34.97
N ARG A 67 -3.32 10.07 35.70
CA ARG A 67 -4.21 9.23 36.55
C ARG A 67 -5.05 9.99 37.60
N LEU A 68 -4.78 11.28 37.86
CA LEU A 68 -5.32 12.12 38.93
C LEU A 68 -6.11 13.34 38.42
N LEU A 69 -6.04 13.67 37.12
CA LEU A 69 -6.77 14.81 36.55
C LEU A 69 -8.06 14.33 35.88
N PRO A 70 -9.23 14.95 36.16
CA PRO A 70 -10.51 14.55 35.59
C PRO A 70 -10.68 14.91 34.10
N PHE A 71 -9.64 15.47 33.47
CA PHE A 71 -9.67 15.87 32.07
C PHE A 71 -9.34 14.68 31.14
N THR A 72 -10.30 14.32 30.30
CA THR A 72 -10.11 13.42 29.16
C THR A 72 -9.98 14.23 27.90
N ARG A 73 -8.97 13.94 27.07
CA ARG A 73 -8.83 14.51 25.73
C ARG A 73 -9.24 13.46 24.69
N PRO A 74 -10.06 13.79 23.69
CA PRO A 74 -10.24 12.92 22.53
C PRO A 74 -8.92 12.88 21.74
N GLU A 75 -8.41 11.68 21.50
CA GLU A 75 -7.26 11.38 20.67
C GLU A 75 -7.72 10.49 19.52
N LEU A 76 -7.33 10.85 18.29
CA LEU A 76 -7.63 10.06 17.11
C LEU A 76 -6.53 8.99 16.99
N GLU A 77 -6.92 7.74 17.18
CA GLU A 77 -6.02 6.60 17.08
C GLU A 77 -6.36 5.82 15.81
N PRO A 78 -5.41 5.60 14.88
CA PRO A 78 -5.63 4.74 13.73
C PRO A 78 -6.05 3.33 14.16
N ARG A 79 -7.06 2.77 13.51
CA ARG A 79 -7.57 1.41 13.79
C ARG A 79 -6.58 0.32 13.37
N LEU A 80 -5.61 0.66 12.54
CA LEU A 80 -4.56 -0.23 12.07
C LEU A 80 -3.24 0.55 11.90
N THR A 81 -2.13 -0.15 12.07
CA THR A 81 -0.78 0.37 11.77
C THR A 81 -0.28 -0.21 10.46
N LEU A 82 0.74 0.42 9.86
CA LEU A 82 1.34 -0.11 8.64
C LEU A 82 2.00 -1.49 8.86
N SER A 83 2.64 -1.69 10.01
CA SER A 83 3.17 -3.00 10.41
C SER A 83 2.08 -4.06 10.58
N GLY A 84 0.94 -3.70 11.18
CA GLY A 84 -0.23 -4.58 11.32
C GLY A 84 -0.86 -4.91 9.97
N LEU A 85 -0.92 -3.95 9.05
CA LEU A 85 -1.32 -4.18 7.66
C LEU A 85 -0.36 -5.17 6.98
N GLY A 86 0.96 -4.96 7.11
CA GLY A 86 1.98 -5.85 6.54
C GLY A 86 1.84 -7.29 7.03
N ALA A 87 1.62 -7.50 8.34
CA ALA A 87 1.40 -8.83 8.90
C ALA A 87 0.13 -9.51 8.36
N ARG A 88 -0.95 -8.75 8.13
CA ARG A 88 -2.19 -9.28 7.55
C ARG A 88 -2.04 -9.60 6.07
N LEU A 89 -1.37 -8.74 5.31
CA LEU A 89 -1.06 -8.98 3.90
C LEU A 89 -0.17 -10.22 3.72
N ALA A 90 0.79 -10.43 4.62
CA ALA A 90 1.67 -11.59 4.62
C ALA A 90 0.91 -12.93 4.74
N ALA A 91 -0.23 -12.94 5.43
CA ALA A 91 -1.08 -14.12 5.58
C ALA A 91 -2.01 -14.38 4.39
N ILE A 92 -2.08 -13.48 3.40
CA ILE A 92 -2.93 -13.62 2.21
C ILE A 92 -2.16 -14.35 1.11
N ASP A 93 -2.74 -15.45 0.64
CA ASP A 93 -2.20 -16.20 -0.49
C ASP A 93 -2.13 -15.31 -1.75
N GLY A 94 -0.99 -15.41 -2.45
CA GLY A 94 -0.64 -14.55 -3.58
C GLY A 94 -0.06 -13.17 -3.24
N ILE A 95 -0.13 -12.70 -1.97
CA ILE A 95 0.55 -11.47 -1.55
C ILE A 95 1.85 -11.78 -0.83
N GLY A 96 1.81 -12.55 0.26
CA GLY A 96 3.00 -12.93 1.03
C GLY A 96 3.70 -11.77 1.74
N GLU A 97 4.85 -12.06 2.37
CA GLU A 97 5.63 -11.06 3.11
C GLU A 97 6.19 -9.97 2.19
N ALA A 98 6.31 -8.76 2.74
CA ALA A 98 6.97 -7.63 2.08
C ALA A 98 8.49 -7.85 2.08
N ASP A 99 9.15 -7.48 0.98
CA ASP A 99 10.61 -7.54 0.85
C ASP A 99 11.32 -6.50 1.75
N TYR A 100 10.62 -5.43 2.11
CA TYR A 100 11.04 -4.48 3.14
C TYR A 100 9.82 -3.94 3.90
N ALA A 101 9.96 -3.76 5.22
CA ALA A 101 8.91 -3.21 6.06
C ALA A 101 9.49 -2.38 7.23
N ASP A 102 8.96 -1.17 7.41
CA ASP A 102 9.14 -0.36 8.61
C ASP A 102 7.81 0.34 8.99
N GLU A 103 7.85 1.28 9.94
CA GLU A 103 6.66 1.99 10.40
C GLU A 103 6.07 2.94 9.34
N GLY A 104 6.86 3.37 8.36
CA GLY A 104 6.48 4.35 7.33
C GLY A 104 6.24 3.75 5.95
N MET A 105 6.81 2.58 5.64
CA MET A 105 6.75 1.97 4.32
C MET A 105 6.72 0.44 4.35
N LEU A 106 5.89 -0.15 3.49
CA LEU A 106 6.04 -1.54 3.03
C LEU A 106 6.50 -1.53 1.58
N GLN A 107 7.33 -2.49 1.18
CA GLN A 107 7.81 -2.61 -0.19
C GLN A 107 7.74 -4.07 -0.64
N TYR A 108 7.22 -4.26 -1.85
CA TYR A 108 7.20 -5.55 -2.55
C TYR A 108 7.95 -5.41 -3.86
N LEU A 109 8.74 -6.43 -4.20
CA LEU A 109 9.46 -6.57 -5.44
C LEU A 109 9.09 -7.92 -6.06
N ARG A 110 8.34 -7.89 -7.15
CA ARG A 110 7.98 -9.08 -7.92
C ARG A 110 8.74 -9.09 -9.22
N THR A 111 9.20 -10.27 -9.61
CA THR A 111 9.90 -10.47 -10.88
C THR A 111 9.28 -11.62 -11.63
N GLU A 112 8.88 -11.36 -12.87
CA GLU A 112 8.33 -12.36 -13.77
C GLU A 112 9.10 -12.35 -15.09
N ARG A 113 9.15 -13.50 -15.77
CA ARG A 113 9.63 -13.56 -17.15
C ARG A 113 8.44 -13.67 -18.09
N VAL A 114 8.18 -12.60 -18.83
CA VAL A 114 7.09 -12.55 -19.80
C VAL A 114 7.60 -12.95 -21.18
N VAL A 115 6.95 -13.94 -21.79
CA VAL A 115 7.21 -14.38 -23.17
C VAL A 115 5.94 -14.16 -23.97
N GLN A 116 5.94 -13.19 -24.88
CA GLN A 116 4.77 -12.97 -25.73
C GLN A 116 4.59 -14.14 -26.72
N PRO A 117 3.34 -14.52 -27.05
CA PRO A 117 3.08 -15.42 -28.15
C PRO A 117 3.78 -14.84 -29.38
N PHE A 118 4.57 -15.63 -30.11
CA PHE A 118 5.36 -15.21 -31.29
C PHE A 118 6.71 -14.52 -31.04
N GLN A 119 7.15 -14.32 -29.79
CA GLN A 119 8.48 -13.78 -29.48
C GLN A 119 9.39 -14.82 -28.81
N THR A 120 10.56 -15.13 -29.41
CA THR A 120 11.49 -16.15 -28.86
C THR A 120 12.31 -15.64 -27.67
N ARG A 121 12.55 -14.33 -27.57
CA ARG A 121 13.21 -13.70 -26.43
C ARG A 121 12.17 -12.96 -25.58
N GLY A 122 11.74 -13.61 -24.49
CA GLY A 122 10.97 -12.94 -23.43
C GLY A 122 11.77 -11.85 -22.72
N TYR A 123 11.08 -10.93 -22.07
CA TYR A 123 11.68 -9.90 -21.22
C TYR A 123 11.42 -10.19 -19.75
N LYS A 124 12.21 -9.59 -18.86
CA LYS A 124 11.93 -9.63 -17.43
C LYS A 124 11.01 -8.48 -17.05
N LEU A 125 9.86 -8.76 -16.47
CA LEU A 125 9.04 -7.77 -15.79
C LEU A 125 9.51 -7.69 -14.34
N VAL A 126 9.78 -6.49 -13.87
CA VAL A 126 10.07 -6.21 -12.47
C VAL A 126 9.03 -5.21 -12.00
N GLU A 127 8.26 -5.59 -10.99
CA GLU A 127 7.21 -4.77 -10.41
C GLU A 127 7.60 -4.42 -8.97
N LEU A 128 7.80 -3.13 -8.71
CA LEU A 128 8.06 -2.56 -7.40
C LEU A 128 6.79 -1.87 -6.90
N VAL A 129 6.27 -2.29 -5.75
CA VAL A 129 5.12 -1.61 -5.13
C VAL A 129 5.49 -1.15 -3.74
N ARG A 130 5.32 0.14 -3.47
CA ARG A 130 5.55 0.73 -2.14
C ARG A 130 4.22 1.18 -1.54
N ILE A 131 3.95 0.79 -0.30
CA ILE A 131 2.76 1.20 0.46
C ILE A 131 3.19 2.18 1.55
N TYR A 132 2.55 3.34 1.61
CA TYR A 132 2.75 4.37 2.61
C TYR A 132 1.49 4.61 3.43
N ALA A 133 1.63 4.78 4.75
CA ALA A 133 0.55 5.29 5.58
C ALA A 133 0.57 6.82 5.57
N VAL A 134 -0.55 7.44 5.21
CA VAL A 134 -0.72 8.90 5.23
C VAL A 134 -1.65 9.28 6.37
N GLN A 135 -1.30 10.32 7.12
CA GLN A 135 -2.19 10.85 8.13
C GLN A 135 -3.45 11.43 7.47
N SER A 136 -4.61 11.10 8.02
CA SER A 136 -5.85 11.76 7.61
C SER A 136 -5.72 13.25 7.93
N SER A 137 -5.59 14.09 6.90
CA SER A 137 -5.80 15.52 7.06
C SER A 137 -7.30 15.75 7.20
N LEU A 138 -7.83 15.54 8.42
CA LEU A 138 -9.13 16.10 8.76
C LEU A 138 -8.99 17.62 8.62
N GLY A 139 -9.62 18.15 7.56
CA GLY A 139 -9.69 19.57 7.32
C GLY A 139 -10.16 20.30 8.58
N HIS A 140 -9.40 21.31 8.97
CA HIS A 140 -9.85 22.34 9.89
C HIS A 140 -10.81 23.29 9.18
#